data_AF-A0A0S7ZKB7-F1
#
_entry.id   AF-A0A0S7ZKB7-F1
#
_cell.length_a   1.000
_cell.length_b   1.000
_cell.length_c   1.000
_cell.angle_alpha   90.00
_cell.angle_beta   90.00
_cell.angle_gamma   90.00
#
_symmetry.space_group_name_H-M   'P 1'
#
loop_
_entity.id
_entity.type
_entity.pdbx_description
1 polymer ?
#
loop_
_entity_poly.entity_id
_entity_poly.type
_entity_poly.pdbx_seq_one_letter_code
_entity_poly.pdbx_strand_id
1 'polypeptide(L)' 'MGKGKKSDAGFITAGKESSHGKEIPEIGIGMLGYAFMGKAHSNGYLQMPLMFWPPPARPKLIKICGRNEEA' A
#
# COMPACT_ATOMS: atom_id res chain seq x y z
N MET A 1 -32.69 -13.23 -34.72
CA MET A 1 -31.22 -13.07 -34.65
C MET A 1 -30.85 -12.79 -33.18
N GLY A 2 -30.62 -13.85 -32.40
CA GLY A 2 -30.39 -13.74 -30.96
C GLY A 2 -29.00 -13.16 -30.64
N LYS A 3 -28.95 -12.12 -29.81
CA LYS A 3 -27.72 -11.73 -29.10
C LYS A 3 -27.84 -12.24 -27.67
N GLY A 4 -27.23 -13.39 -27.41
CA GLY A 4 -27.11 -13.97 -26.08
C GLY A 4 -26.27 -13.03 -25.19
N LYS A 5 -26.90 -12.48 -24.15
CA LYS A 5 -26.16 -11.93 -23.00
C LYS A 5 -25.43 -13.11 -22.35
N LYS A 6 -24.10 -13.10 -22.39
CA LYS A 6 -23.31 -13.95 -21.50
C LYS A 6 -23.64 -13.50 -20.08
N SER A 7 -24.30 -14.38 -19.34
CA SER A 7 -24.41 -14.28 -17.89
C SER A 7 -23.06 -14.67 -17.33
N ASP A 8 -22.19 -13.68 -17.10
CA ASP A 8 -21.04 -13.85 -16.23
C ASP A 8 -21.59 -14.29 -14.87
N ALA A 9 -21.41 -15.58 -14.58
CA ALA A 9 -22.00 -16.27 -13.45
C ALA A 9 -21.66 -15.56 -12.14
N GLY A 10 -22.60 -15.52 -11.19
CA GLY A 10 -22.51 -14.74 -9.95
C GLY A 10 -21.26 -14.97 -9.08
N PHE A 11 -20.50 -16.05 -9.33
CA PHE A 11 -19.21 -16.29 -8.70
C PHE A 11 -18.11 -15.30 -9.13
N ILE A 12 -18.10 -14.90 -10.41
CA ILE A 12 -17.09 -13.99 -10.97
C ILE A 12 -17.39 -12.53 -10.57
N THR A 13 -18.67 -12.18 -10.40
CA THR A 13 -19.12 -10.85 -9.96
C THR A 13 -18.85 -10.62 -8.47
N ALA A 14 -19.08 -11.62 -7.61
CA ALA A 14 -18.80 -11.51 -6.18
C ALA A 14 -17.29 -11.31 -5.88
N GLY A 15 -16.40 -11.93 -6.67
CA GLY A 15 -14.96 -11.71 -6.58
C GLY A 15 -14.51 -10.31 -7.04
N LYS A 16 -15.34 -9.63 -7.84
CA LYS A 16 -15.06 -8.27 -8.33
C LYS A 16 -15.41 -7.19 -7.29
N GLU A 17 -16.40 -7.44 -6.44
CA GLU A 17 -16.85 -6.50 -5.39
C GLU A 17 -15.99 -6.54 -4.11
N SER A 18 -15.24 -7.62 -3.88
CA SER A 18 -14.30 -7.72 -2.74
C SER A 18 -13.05 -6.86 -2.94
N SER A 19 -12.82 -6.43 -4.17
CA SER A 19 -11.81 -5.43 -4.50
C SER A 19 -12.37 -4.07 -4.10
N HIS A 20 -12.01 -3.59 -2.91
CA HIS A 20 -12.21 -2.19 -2.53
C HIS A 20 -11.49 -1.31 -3.58
N GLY A 21 -12.19 -0.99 -4.67
CA GLY A 21 -11.66 -0.41 -5.91
C GLY A 21 -11.32 1.06 -5.82
N LYS A 22 -10.91 1.54 -4.63
CA LYS A 22 -10.33 2.86 -4.48
C LYS A 22 -8.82 2.69 -4.60
N GLU A 23 -8.24 3.32 -5.63
CA GLU A 23 -6.79 3.39 -5.79
C GLU A 23 -6.17 3.86 -4.47
N ILE A 24 -5.28 3.04 -3.88
CA ILE A 24 -4.67 3.34 -2.59
C ILE A 24 -3.68 4.48 -2.82
N PRO A 25 -3.89 5.67 -2.22
CA PRO A 25 -3.01 6.81 -2.44
C PRO A 25 -1.61 6.53 -1.88
N GLU A 26 -0.57 6.94 -2.61
CA GLU A 26 0.81 6.79 -2.14
C GLU A 26 1.27 8.03 -1.38
N ILE A 27 1.98 7.83 -0.27
CA ILE A 27 2.54 8.91 0.54
C ILE A 27 4.06 8.76 0.66
N GLY A 28 4.79 9.81 0.28
CA GLY A 28 6.24 9.88 0.44
C GLY A 28 6.62 10.29 1.86
N ILE A 29 7.50 9.52 2.49
CA ILE A 29 7.96 9.72 3.87
C ILE A 29 9.47 9.98 3.87
N GLY A 30 9.86 11.11 4.45
CA GLY A 30 11.26 11.43 4.78
C GLY A 30 11.54 11.11 6.25
N MET A 31 12.60 10.36 6.53
CA MET A 31 12.98 9.99 7.90
C MET A 31 14.19 10.79 8.38
N LEU A 32 14.10 11.37 9.57
CA LEU A 32 15.20 12.07 10.24
C LEU A 32 15.75 11.18 11.37
N GLY A 33 17.06 10.93 11.36
CA GLY A 33 17.74 10.23 12.46
C GLY A 33 17.57 8.71 12.41
N TYR A 34 18.31 8.06 11.51
CA TYR A 34 18.31 6.59 11.38
C TYR A 34 18.96 5.87 12.58
N ALA A 35 19.93 6.50 13.25
CA ALA A 35 20.84 5.85 14.20
C ALA A 35 20.20 5.38 15.52
N PHE A 36 19.02 5.89 15.88
CA PHE A 36 18.33 5.50 17.10
C PHE A 36 17.19 4.51 16.81
N MET A 37 16.08 5.01 16.28
CA MET A 37 14.87 4.22 16.02
C MET A 37 14.55 4.09 14.53
N GLY A 38 15.50 4.41 13.64
CA GLY A 38 15.27 4.37 12.20
C GLY A 38 14.80 3.01 11.70
N LYS A 39 15.41 1.93 12.19
CA LYS A 39 15.03 0.55 11.85
C LYS A 39 13.57 0.25 12.23
N ALA A 40 13.13 0.67 13.41
CA ALA A 40 11.77 0.44 13.89
C ALA A 40 10.74 1.20 13.04
N HIS A 41 11.02 2.47 12.73
CA HIS A 41 10.13 3.29 11.90
C HIS A 41 10.05 2.76 10.47
N SER A 42 11.19 2.42 9.85
CA SER A 42 11.21 1.90 8.47
C SER A 42 10.46 0.58 8.36
N ASN A 43 10.64 -0.30 9.34
CA ASN A 43 9.91 -1.56 9.39
C ASN A 43 8.41 -1.34 9.63
N GLY A 44 8.03 -0.39 10.49
CA GLY A 44 6.63 -0.04 10.73
C GLY A 44 5.91 0.39 9.44
N TYR A 45 6.56 1.23 8.62
CA TYR A 45 6.02 1.64 7.33
C TYR A 45 5.88 0.47 6.34
N LEU A 46 6.83 -0.48 6.34
CA LEU A 46 6.75 -1.66 5.48
C LEU A 46 5.65 -2.63 5.91
N GLN A 47 5.45 -2.80 7.22
CA GLN A 47 4.49 -3.75 7.81
C GLN A 47 3.05 -3.22 7.80
N MET A 48 2.85 -1.90 7.92
CA MET A 48 1.52 -1.29 7.98
C MET A 48 0.56 -1.74 6.86
N PRO A 49 0.93 -1.69 5.55
CA PRO A 49 0.02 -2.13 4.49
C PRO A 49 -0.22 -3.65 4.43
N LEU A 50 0.63 -4.44 5.11
CA LEU A 50 0.43 -5.89 5.23
C LEU A 50 -0.55 -6.22 6.35
N MET A 51 -0.47 -5.48 7.46
CA MET A 51 -1.29 -5.73 8.65
C MET A 51 -2.70 -5.12 8.53
N PHE A 52 -2.81 -3.96 7.86
CA PHE A 52 -4.06 -3.23 7.73
C PHE A 52 -4.49 -3.17 6.27
N TRP A 53 -5.41 -4.06 5.89
CA TRP A 53 -5.98 -4.10 4.55
C TRP A 53 -7.50 -3.80 4.55
N PRO A 54 -8.00 -2.91 3.68
CA PRO A 54 -7.26 -2.05 2.76
C PRO A 54 -6.58 -0.88 3.50
N PRO A 55 -5.31 -0.57 3.22
CA PRO A 55 -4.62 0.51 3.91
C PRO A 55 -5.15 1.88 3.44
N PRO A 56 -5.18 2.89 4.32
CA PRO A 56 -5.60 4.24 3.95
C PRO A 56 -4.64 4.92 2.98
N ALA A 57 -3.35 4.56 3.03
CA ALA A 57 -2.32 5.01 2.11
C ALA A 57 -1.17 3.99 2.03
N ARG A 58 -0.44 3.98 0.92
CA ARG A 58 0.78 3.20 0.72
C ARG A 58 2.00 4.05 1.05
N PRO A 59 2.71 3.78 2.16
CA PRO A 59 3.90 4.55 2.52
C PRO A 59 5.08 4.18 1.61
N LYS A 60 5.79 5.20 1.12
CA LYS A 60 7.06 5.09 0.39
C LYS A 60 8.13 5.87 1.14
N LEU A 61 9.17 5.20 1.62
CA LEU A 61 10.34 5.87 2.18
C LEU A 61 11.14 6.50 1.04
N ILE A 62 11.09 7.83 0.92
CA ILE A 62 11.69 8.58 -0.19
C ILE A 62 13.09 9.12 0.14
N LYS A 63 13.33 9.47 1.40
CA LYS A 63 14.57 10.11 1.87
C LYS A 63 14.84 9.69 3.31
N ILE A 64 16.11 9.54 3.65
CA ILE A 64 16.58 9.42 5.02
C ILE A 64 17.66 10.49 5.20
N CYS A 65 17.62 11.21 6.30
CA CYS A 65 18.54 12.30 6.60
C CYS A 65 19.30 11.99 7.89
N GLY A 66 20.62 12.10 7.79
CA GLY A 66 21.61 11.89 8.85
C GLY A 66 22.44 13.15 9.11
N ARG A 67 23.34 13.08 10.10
CA ARG A 67 24.32 14.16 10.35
C ARG A 67 25.49 14.11 9.36
N ASN A 68 25.82 12.93 8.89
CA ASN A 68 26.84 12.62 7.90
C ASN A 68 26.17 11.92 6.72
N GLU A 69 26.74 12.10 5.52
CA GLU A 69 26.20 11.51 4.30
C GLU A 69 26.55 10.02 4.18
N GLU A 70 27.68 9.60 4.75
CA GLU A 70 28.20 8.22 4.68
C GLU A 70 27.51 7.22 5.63
N ALA A 71 26.67 7.69 6.55
CA ALA A 71 26.00 6.82 7.51
C ALA A 71 24.51 7.09 7.53
#